data_AF-A0A1X6P8A4-F1
#
_entry.id   AF-A0A1X6P8A4-F1
#
_cell.length_a   1.000
_cell.length_b   1.000
_cell.length_c   1.000
_cell.angle_alpha   90.00
_cell.angle_beta   90.00
_cell.angle_gamma   90.00
#
_symmetry.space_group_name_H-M   'P 1'
#
loop_
_entity.id
_entity.type
_entity.pdbx_description
1 polymer ?
#
loop_
_entity_poly.entity_id
_entity_poly.type
_entity_poly.pdbx_seq_one_letter_code
_entity_poly.pdbx_strand_id
1 'polypeptide(L)'
;MRGSNLIAQIAYMVQLCHVSAGVPGIFGSLVVKELSNKAMAISADAANAGRPVADVNKHKGTVVKKIVHNKAADYLRVVKWVHSLMPSVLEGAASGATADSLLKQNFVGLETKVIAAINTFAGSVGLPANAALRNIKKAKYSDLRSFICNLSSRHVLVNNIDAILSTSPFKERLEQARRNIGEKYLEEATRADTPQ
;
A
#
# COMPACT_ATOMS: atom_id res chain seq x y z
N MET A 1 14.59 4.11 -4.73
CA MET A 1 14.24 5.54 -4.88
C MET A 1 15.35 6.36 -4.23
N ARG A 2 16.36 6.75 -5.01
CA ARG A 2 17.39 7.73 -4.61
C ARG A 2 17.07 9.01 -5.41
N GLY A 3 16.84 10.14 -4.73
CA GLY A 3 16.80 11.47 -5.36
C GLY A 3 15.46 12.20 -5.51
N SER A 4 14.30 11.59 -5.23
CA SER A 4 13.01 12.31 -5.32
C SER A 4 12.64 13.01 -4.01
N ASN A 5 12.21 14.29 -4.10
CA ASN A 5 11.72 15.05 -2.95
C ASN A 5 10.51 14.32 -2.28
N LEU A 6 10.21 14.65 -1.02
CA LEU A 6 9.19 13.95 -0.24
C LEU A 6 7.81 13.93 -0.94
N ILE A 7 7.43 15.04 -1.59
CA ILE A 7 6.16 15.16 -2.30
C ILE A 7 6.06 14.17 -3.46
N ALA A 8 7.12 14.02 -4.26
CA ALA A 8 7.15 13.04 -5.35
C ALA A 8 7.06 11.59 -4.81
N GLN A 9 7.62 11.32 -3.63
CA GLN A 9 7.47 10.00 -2.99
C GLN A 9 6.03 9.76 -2.53
N ILE A 10 5.36 10.77 -1.96
CA ILE A 10 3.95 10.68 -1.58
C ILE A 10 3.07 10.46 -2.81
N ALA A 11 3.26 11.26 -3.86
CA ALA A 11 2.56 11.10 -5.13
C ALA A 11 2.72 9.69 -5.67
N TYR A 12 3.95 9.16 -5.68
CA TYR A 12 4.21 7.79 -6.10
C TYR A 12 3.48 6.74 -5.24
N MET A 13 3.36 6.94 -3.93
CA MET A 13 2.59 6.03 -3.07
C MET A 13 1.11 6.03 -3.42
N VAL A 14 0.54 7.20 -3.71
CA VAL A 14 -0.85 7.29 -4.21
C VAL A 14 -0.98 6.60 -5.56
N GLN A 15 -0.01 6.78 -6.47
CA GLN A 15 -0.03 6.11 -7.77
C GLN A 15 0.02 4.59 -7.64
N LEU A 16 0.69 4.06 -6.61
CA LEU A 16 0.70 2.63 -6.31
C LEU A 16 -0.64 2.09 -5.79
N CYS A 17 -1.67 2.91 -5.58
CA CYS A 17 -3.02 2.45 -5.20
C CYS A 17 -3.82 1.82 -6.35
N HIS A 18 -3.19 1.63 -7.52
CA HIS A 18 -3.83 0.95 -8.63
C HIS A 18 -4.11 -0.51 -8.31
N VAL A 19 -5.11 -1.08 -8.99
CA VAL A 19 -5.59 -2.45 -8.80
C VAL A 19 -5.40 -3.32 -10.04
N SER A 20 -4.60 -2.88 -11.03
CA SER A 20 -4.32 -3.62 -12.26
C SER A 20 -3.97 -5.10 -12.06
N ALA A 21 -4.56 -5.97 -12.89
CA ALA A 21 -4.17 -7.36 -12.98
C ALA A 21 -2.69 -7.50 -13.39
N GLY A 22 -1.99 -8.44 -12.78
CA GLY A 22 -0.58 -8.75 -13.10
C GLY A 22 0.47 -7.71 -12.73
N VAL A 23 0.08 -6.51 -12.32
CA VAL A 23 0.98 -5.48 -11.78
C VAL A 23 0.48 -5.12 -10.38
N PRO A 24 1.04 -5.74 -9.32
CA PRO A 24 0.57 -5.53 -7.97
C PRO A 24 0.97 -4.13 -7.45
N GLY A 25 -0.02 -3.26 -7.29
CA GLY A 25 0.08 -2.04 -6.48
C GLY A 25 0.09 -2.35 -4.97
N ILE A 26 -0.19 -1.37 -4.13
CA ILE A 26 -0.30 -1.53 -2.66
C ILE A 26 -1.34 -2.59 -2.31
N PHE A 27 -2.56 -2.48 -2.83
CA PHE A 27 -3.65 -3.43 -2.54
C PHE A 27 -3.34 -4.82 -3.06
N GLY A 28 -2.85 -4.93 -4.30
CA GLY A 28 -2.44 -6.22 -4.86
C GLY A 28 -1.32 -6.87 -4.05
N SER A 29 -0.34 -6.08 -3.59
CA SER A 29 0.73 -6.58 -2.72
C SER A 29 0.22 -7.10 -1.37
N LEU A 30 -0.80 -6.46 -0.79
CA LEU A 30 -1.42 -6.94 0.45
C LEU A 30 -2.15 -8.27 0.25
N VAL A 31 -2.90 -8.42 -0.84
CA VAL A 31 -3.58 -9.67 -1.19
C VAL A 31 -2.58 -10.80 -1.44
N VAL A 32 -1.52 -10.56 -2.22
CA VAL A 32 -0.47 -11.57 -2.46
C VAL A 32 0.21 -11.97 -1.16
N LYS A 33 0.47 -11.02 -0.25
CA LYS A 33 1.02 -11.32 1.08
C LYS A 33 0.07 -12.19 1.90
N GLU A 34 -1.22 -11.89 1.89
CA GLU A 34 -2.24 -12.69 2.58
C GLU A 34 -2.25 -14.14 2.07
N LEU A 35 -2.26 -14.33 0.74
CA LEU A 35 -2.21 -15.66 0.11
C LEU A 35 -0.92 -16.41 0.47
N SER A 36 0.22 -15.70 0.43
CA SER A 36 1.52 -16.27 0.81
C SER A 36 1.55 -16.72 2.27
N ASN A 37 0.99 -15.91 3.17
CA ASN A 37 0.90 -16.24 4.60
C ASN A 37 0.00 -17.46 4.83
N LYS A 38 -1.15 -17.55 4.15
CA LYS A 38 -2.05 -18.72 4.22
C LYS A 38 -1.34 -19.99 3.74
N ALA A 39 -0.63 -19.92 2.60
CA ALA A 39 0.12 -21.06 2.09
C ALA A 39 1.22 -21.52 3.05
N MET A 40 1.93 -20.57 3.70
CA MET A 40 2.92 -20.91 4.73
C MET A 40 2.30 -21.59 5.95
N ALA A 41 1.14 -21.12 6.42
CA ALA A 41 0.43 -21.73 7.54
C ALA A 41 0.01 -23.17 7.23
N ILE A 42 -0.60 -23.39 6.05
CA ILE A 42 -1.00 -24.73 5.59
C ILE A 42 0.20 -25.68 5.52
N SER A 43 1.33 -25.21 4.97
CA SER A 43 2.56 -25.99 4.91
C SER A 43 3.14 -26.30 6.30
N ALA A 44 3.05 -25.36 7.25
CA ALA A 44 3.48 -25.58 8.62
C ALA A 44 2.60 -26.62 9.33
N ASP A 45 1.28 -26.55 9.14
CA ASP A 45 0.32 -27.52 9.70
C ASP A 45 0.51 -28.92 9.11
N ALA A 46 0.78 -29.02 7.80
CA ALA A 46 1.11 -30.28 7.16
C ALA A 46 2.42 -30.89 7.71
N ALA A 47 3.45 -30.06 7.90
CA ALA A 47 4.72 -30.50 8.48
C ALA A 47 4.54 -30.97 9.93
N ASN A 48 3.78 -30.22 10.75
CA ASN A 48 3.45 -30.61 12.13
C ASN A 48 2.66 -31.92 12.21
N ALA A 49 1.85 -32.21 11.19
CA ALA A 49 1.09 -33.45 11.07
C ALA A 49 1.87 -34.60 10.41
N GLY A 50 3.17 -34.44 10.14
CA GLY A 50 4.01 -35.46 9.49
C GLY A 50 3.62 -35.77 8.03
N ARG A 51 2.86 -34.89 7.38
CA ARG A 51 2.44 -35.06 5.98
C ARG A 51 3.48 -34.49 5.01
N PRO A 52 3.66 -35.08 3.81
CA PRO A 52 4.55 -34.54 2.79
C PRO A 52 4.18 -33.10 2.39
N VAL A 53 5.16 -32.19 2.40
CA VAL A 53 4.99 -30.74 2.14
C VAL A 53 5.11 -30.40 0.63
N ALA A 54 5.18 -31.42 -0.24
CA ALA A 54 5.80 -31.31 -1.56
C ALA A 54 5.05 -30.47 -2.61
N ASP A 55 3.72 -30.29 -2.55
CA ASP A 55 2.99 -29.71 -3.69
C ASP A 55 2.52 -28.26 -3.53
N VAL A 56 2.68 -27.65 -2.35
CA VAL A 56 2.23 -26.25 -2.11
C VAL A 56 3.24 -25.22 -2.65
N ASN A 57 4.43 -25.65 -3.05
CA ASN A 57 5.57 -24.78 -3.34
C ASN A 57 5.80 -24.42 -4.81
N LYS A 58 5.07 -25.00 -5.78
CA LYS A 58 5.41 -24.80 -7.20
C LYS A 58 5.13 -23.38 -7.72
N HIS A 59 4.30 -22.61 -7.01
CA HIS A 59 4.01 -21.19 -7.32
C HIS A 59 4.64 -20.23 -6.30
N LYS A 60 5.75 -20.63 -5.67
CA LYS A 60 6.57 -19.71 -4.89
C LYS A 60 7.28 -18.72 -5.82
N GLY A 61 6.71 -17.53 -5.87
CA GLY A 61 7.49 -16.31 -6.05
C GLY A 61 7.73 -15.93 -7.50
N THR A 62 6.74 -15.27 -8.10
CA THR A 62 6.98 -14.44 -9.28
C THR A 62 6.54 -13.01 -8.97
N VAL A 63 7.52 -12.24 -8.50
CA VAL A 63 7.69 -10.79 -8.70
C VAL A 63 6.51 -9.88 -8.31
N VAL A 64 6.15 -9.86 -7.03
CA VAL A 64 5.81 -8.57 -6.42
C VAL A 64 7.15 -7.88 -6.15
N LYS A 65 7.36 -6.65 -6.63
CA LYS A 65 8.58 -5.88 -6.27
C LYS A 65 8.72 -5.95 -4.75
N LYS A 66 9.77 -6.63 -4.24
CA LYS A 66 10.00 -6.87 -2.80
C LYS A 66 9.78 -5.61 -1.95
N ILE A 67 10.08 -4.45 -2.52
CA ILE A 67 9.88 -3.13 -1.90
C ILE A 67 8.40 -2.83 -1.63
N VAL A 68 7.50 -2.97 -2.61
CA VAL A 68 6.07 -2.69 -2.41
C VAL A 68 5.46 -3.76 -1.50
N HIS A 69 5.82 -5.03 -1.70
CA HIS A 69 5.38 -6.11 -0.81
C HIS A 69 5.73 -5.84 0.67
N ASN A 70 6.97 -5.44 0.94
CA ASN A 70 7.44 -5.22 2.32
C ASN A 70 6.98 -3.89 2.91
N LYS A 71 6.63 -2.91 2.07
CA LYS A 71 6.21 -1.55 2.52
C LYS A 71 4.74 -1.24 2.28
N ALA A 72 3.93 -2.16 1.73
CA ALA A 72 2.55 -1.88 1.34
C ALA A 72 1.71 -1.34 2.49
N ALA A 73 1.84 -1.94 3.68
CA ALA A 73 1.15 -1.46 4.88
C ALA A 73 1.61 -0.03 5.26
N ASP A 74 2.91 0.26 5.20
CA ASP A 74 3.42 1.59 5.51
C ASP A 74 2.97 2.64 4.50
N TYR A 75 2.97 2.30 3.21
CA TYR A 75 2.48 3.18 2.16
C TYR A 75 0.97 3.40 2.28
N LEU A 76 0.20 2.37 2.62
CA LEU A 76 -1.24 2.48 2.84
C LEU A 76 -1.57 3.48 3.95
N ARG A 77 -0.79 3.49 5.04
CA ARG A 77 -0.94 4.46 6.15
C ARG A 77 -0.72 5.90 5.69
N VAL A 78 0.32 6.11 4.89
CA VAL A 78 0.63 7.43 4.31
C VAL A 78 -0.47 7.86 3.35
N VAL A 79 -0.93 6.95 2.48
CA VAL A 79 -2.03 7.22 1.55
C VAL A 79 -3.32 7.53 2.32
N LYS A 80 -3.65 6.80 3.39
CA LYS A 80 -4.83 7.09 4.23
C LYS A 80 -4.78 8.50 4.78
N TRP A 81 -3.62 8.91 5.29
CA TRP A 81 -3.42 10.26 5.79
C TRP A 81 -3.58 11.28 4.66
N VAL A 82 -2.95 11.09 3.51
CA VAL A 82 -3.08 11.99 2.35
C VAL A 82 -4.53 12.08 1.86
N HIS A 83 -5.25 10.96 1.81
CA HIS A 83 -6.68 10.92 1.47
C HIS A 83 -7.54 11.74 2.46
N SER A 84 -7.18 11.79 3.75
CA SER A 84 -7.89 12.70 4.69
C SER A 84 -7.62 14.18 4.44
N LEU A 85 -6.52 14.53 3.76
CA LEU A 85 -6.19 15.92 3.41
C LEU A 85 -6.76 16.32 2.04
N MET A 86 -6.81 15.35 1.13
CA MET A 86 -7.20 15.52 -0.26
C MET A 86 -7.90 14.24 -0.74
N PRO A 87 -9.23 14.11 -0.51
CA PRO A 87 -9.98 12.89 -0.88
C PRO A 87 -9.90 12.55 -2.37
N SER A 88 -9.74 13.57 -3.23
CA SER A 88 -9.64 13.40 -4.68
C SER A 88 -8.48 12.52 -5.15
N VAL A 89 -7.47 12.28 -4.30
CA VAL A 89 -6.32 11.41 -4.62
C VAL A 89 -6.70 9.95 -4.88
N LEU A 90 -7.86 9.49 -4.40
CA LEU A 90 -8.37 8.13 -4.65
C LEU A 90 -9.77 8.14 -5.28
N GLU A 91 -10.17 9.25 -5.87
CA GLU A 91 -11.49 9.41 -6.50
C GLU A 91 -11.72 8.42 -7.65
N GLY A 92 -12.99 8.20 -7.96
CA GLY A 92 -13.43 7.30 -9.02
C GLY A 92 -13.57 5.85 -8.58
N ALA A 93 -14.21 5.05 -9.43
CA ALA A 93 -14.52 3.66 -9.15
C ALA A 93 -13.25 2.79 -9.01
N ALA A 94 -13.34 1.77 -8.16
CA ALA A 94 -12.26 0.80 -7.90
C ALA A 94 -11.67 0.21 -9.19
N SER A 95 -12.55 -0.26 -10.08
CA SER A 95 -12.23 -0.85 -11.39
C SER A 95 -11.47 0.09 -12.34
N GLY A 96 -11.66 1.40 -12.19
CA GLY A 96 -11.02 2.41 -13.03
C GLY A 96 -9.59 2.80 -12.61
N ALA A 97 -9.13 2.44 -11.40
CA ALA A 97 -7.73 2.73 -11.00
C ALA A 97 -6.75 1.69 -11.54
N THR A 98 -6.53 1.74 -12.84
CA THR A 98 -5.42 1.03 -13.48
C THR A 98 -4.11 1.77 -13.22
N ALA A 99 -2.97 1.06 -13.36
CA ALA A 99 -1.65 1.65 -13.25
C ALA A 99 -1.51 2.86 -14.19
N ASP A 100 -1.97 2.73 -15.44
CA ASP A 100 -1.92 3.81 -16.42
C ASP A 100 -2.77 5.02 -16.02
N SER A 101 -3.96 4.78 -15.45
CA SER A 101 -4.84 5.87 -15.00
C SER A 101 -4.20 6.67 -13.86
N LEU A 102 -3.61 5.99 -12.86
CA LEU A 102 -3.03 6.65 -11.70
C LEU A 102 -1.67 7.27 -12.01
N LEU A 103 -0.85 6.65 -12.87
CA LEU A 103 0.43 7.23 -13.28
C LEU A 103 0.28 8.57 -14.01
N LYS A 104 -0.87 8.79 -14.67
CA LYS A 104 -1.21 10.05 -15.35
C LYS A 104 -1.79 11.11 -14.42
N GLN A 105 -2.14 10.77 -13.17
CA GLN A 105 -2.68 11.75 -12.24
C GLN A 105 -1.64 12.80 -11.86
N ASN A 106 -2.07 14.06 -11.90
CA ASN A 106 -1.31 15.19 -11.40
C ASN A 106 -1.91 15.65 -10.07
N PHE A 107 -1.12 15.62 -9.00
CA PHE A 107 -1.58 16.00 -7.66
C PHE A 107 -1.36 17.48 -7.38
N VAL A 108 -2.07 18.33 -8.14
CA VAL A 108 -2.01 19.80 -7.98
C VAL A 108 -2.43 20.18 -6.55
N GLY A 109 -1.60 20.96 -5.87
CA GLY A 109 -1.86 21.40 -4.50
C GLY A 109 -1.51 20.38 -3.40
N LEU A 110 -1.01 19.19 -3.74
CA LEU A 110 -0.60 18.18 -2.75
C LEU A 110 0.45 18.73 -1.77
N GLU A 111 1.47 19.42 -2.27
CA GLU A 111 2.50 20.03 -1.44
C GLU A 111 1.90 21.01 -0.42
N THR A 112 1.04 21.91 -0.87
CA THR A 112 0.36 22.89 -0.02
C THR A 112 -0.49 22.20 1.05
N LYS A 113 -1.28 21.17 0.69
CA LYS A 113 -2.11 20.42 1.63
C LYS A 113 -1.28 19.68 2.67
N VAL A 114 -0.18 19.04 2.26
CA VAL A 114 0.73 18.33 3.16
C VAL A 114 1.40 19.29 4.14
N ILE A 115 1.92 20.43 3.66
CA ILE A 115 2.55 21.46 4.52
C ILE A 115 1.52 22.02 5.52
N ALA A 116 0.33 22.36 5.05
CA ALA A 116 -0.74 22.87 5.92
C ALA A 116 -1.07 21.86 7.03
N ALA A 117 -1.28 20.59 6.67
CA ALA A 117 -1.57 19.54 7.63
C ALA A 117 -0.45 19.31 8.66
N ILE A 118 0.81 19.31 8.22
CA ILE A 118 1.97 19.20 9.12
C ILE A 118 1.94 20.33 10.15
N ASN A 119 1.69 21.56 9.70
CA ASN A 119 1.62 22.72 10.60
C ASN A 119 0.42 22.67 11.54
N THR A 120 -0.76 22.27 11.06
CA THR A 120 -1.97 22.12 11.88
C THR A 120 -1.78 21.10 12.99
N PHE A 121 -1.20 19.94 12.69
CA PHE A 121 -1.04 18.87 13.69
C PHE A 121 0.29 18.94 14.46
N ALA A 122 1.15 19.92 14.15
CA ALA A 122 2.45 20.05 14.79
C ALA A 122 2.33 20.16 16.32
N GLY A 123 1.36 20.92 16.82
CA GLY A 123 1.10 21.05 18.26
C GLY A 123 0.68 19.72 18.89
N SER A 124 -0.21 18.99 18.23
CA SER A 124 -0.72 17.70 18.72
C SER A 124 0.37 16.67 18.96
N VAL A 125 1.45 16.69 18.16
CA VAL A 125 2.58 15.75 18.28
C VAL A 125 3.84 16.36 18.88
N GLY A 126 3.79 17.62 19.32
CA GLY A 126 4.97 18.34 19.84
C GLY A 126 6.09 18.51 18.82
N LEU A 127 5.76 18.70 17.53
CA LEU A 127 6.74 18.86 16.45
C LEU A 127 7.51 20.19 16.59
N PRO A 128 8.84 20.17 16.85
CA PRO A 128 9.63 21.38 17.03
C PRO A 128 9.58 22.34 15.83
N ALA A 129 9.72 23.64 16.08
CA ALA A 129 9.72 24.66 15.03
C ALA A 129 10.87 24.51 14.01
N ASN A 130 11.99 23.92 14.44
CA ASN A 130 13.17 23.65 13.62
C ASN A 130 13.17 22.23 13.00
N ALA A 131 12.10 21.45 13.16
CA ALA A 131 12.05 20.08 12.65
C ALA A 131 12.15 20.06 11.11
N ALA A 132 12.94 19.12 10.57
CA ALA A 132 13.14 18.97 9.12
C ALA A 132 11.82 18.83 8.35
N LEU A 133 10.81 18.19 8.95
CA LEU A 133 9.49 17.99 8.34
C LEU A 133 8.74 19.30 8.06
N ARG A 134 9.04 20.40 8.77
CA ARG A 134 8.47 21.73 8.48
C ARG A 134 9.05 22.36 7.22
N ASN A 135 10.20 21.87 6.75
CA ASN A 135 10.80 22.22 5.47
C ASN A 135 10.75 21.02 4.53
N ILE A 136 9.67 20.91 3.75
CA ILE A 136 9.39 19.74 2.89
C ILE A 136 10.54 19.40 1.91
N LYS A 137 11.33 20.40 1.51
CA LYS A 137 12.49 20.22 0.62
C LYS A 137 13.65 19.47 1.29
N LYS A 138 13.75 19.56 2.63
CA LYS A 138 14.75 18.88 3.46
C LYS A 138 14.21 17.62 4.15
N ALA A 139 12.89 17.49 4.22
CA ALA A 139 12.21 16.38 4.88
C ALA A 139 12.46 15.05 4.17
N LYS A 140 12.68 14.00 4.96
CA LYS A 140 12.77 12.62 4.49
C LYS A 140 11.45 11.89 4.72
N TYR A 141 11.25 10.82 3.97
CA TYR A 141 10.13 9.91 4.20
C TYR A 141 10.08 9.35 5.63
N SER A 142 11.25 9.09 6.23
CA SER A 142 11.34 8.66 7.63
C SER A 142 10.72 9.66 8.59
N ASP A 143 10.91 10.97 8.35
CA ASP A 143 10.40 12.03 9.21
C ASP A 143 8.86 12.08 9.13
N LEU A 144 8.33 11.97 7.91
CA LEU A 144 6.88 11.88 7.68
C LEU A 144 6.28 10.64 8.33
N ARG A 145 6.93 9.49 8.17
CA ARG A 145 6.47 8.23 8.77
C ARG A 145 6.39 8.36 10.30
N SER A 146 7.44 8.86 10.94
CA SER A 146 7.45 9.07 12.40
C SER A 146 6.37 10.04 12.85
N PHE A 147 6.14 11.11 12.09
CA PHE A 147 5.06 12.06 12.34
C PHE A 147 3.67 11.40 12.30
N ILE A 148 3.37 10.61 11.25
CA ILE A 148 2.10 9.88 11.12
C ILE A 148 1.94 8.84 12.24
N CYS A 149 3.01 8.13 12.60
CA CYS A 149 2.99 7.23 13.75
C CYS A 149 2.65 7.97 15.06
N ASN A 150 3.24 9.14 15.30
CA ASN A 150 2.93 9.95 16.48
C ASN A 150 1.48 10.45 16.51
N LEU A 151 0.91 10.80 15.35
CA LEU A 151 -0.52 11.12 15.26
C LEU A 151 -1.39 9.93 15.68
N SER A 152 -1.02 8.74 15.24
CA SER A 152 -1.73 7.52 15.62
C SER A 152 -1.61 7.21 17.11
N SER A 153 -0.42 7.32 17.69
CA SER A 153 -0.20 7.05 19.12
C SER A 153 -0.96 8.01 20.03
N ARG A 154 -1.38 9.16 19.49
CA ARG A 154 -2.18 10.18 20.19
C ARG A 154 -3.65 10.14 19.80
N HIS A 155 -4.10 9.07 19.14
CA HIS A 155 -5.48 8.88 18.67
C HIS A 155 -6.02 9.99 17.75
N VAL A 156 -5.13 10.76 17.11
CA VAL A 156 -5.50 11.80 16.13
C VAL A 156 -5.81 11.20 14.77
N LEU A 157 -5.18 10.07 14.45
CA LEU A 157 -5.33 9.36 13.17
C LEU A 157 -5.54 7.86 13.38
N VAL A 158 -6.54 7.29 12.71
CA VAL A 158 -6.68 5.82 12.60
C VAL A 158 -5.62 5.28 11.65
N ASN A 159 -4.73 4.43 12.17
CA ASN A 159 -3.56 3.92 11.44
C ASN A 159 -3.47 2.38 11.43
N ASN A 160 -4.46 1.71 12.02
CA ASN A 160 -4.63 0.27 11.95
C ASN A 160 -5.01 -0.11 10.50
N ILE A 161 -4.34 -1.12 9.94
CA ILE A 161 -4.49 -1.51 8.54
C ILE A 161 -5.89 -2.05 8.27
N ASP A 162 -6.42 -2.91 9.14
CA ASP A 162 -7.75 -3.51 8.96
C ASP A 162 -8.85 -2.45 9.05
N ALA A 163 -8.71 -1.50 9.97
CA ALA A 163 -9.60 -0.35 10.07
C ALA A 163 -9.56 0.50 8.80
N ILE A 164 -8.36 0.77 8.24
CA ILE A 164 -8.23 1.48 6.96
C ILE A 164 -8.95 0.72 5.85
N LEU A 165 -8.66 -0.58 5.70
CA LEU A 165 -9.21 -1.44 4.64
C LEU A 165 -10.71 -1.70 4.80
N SER A 166 -11.30 -1.43 5.96
CA SER A 166 -12.76 -1.49 6.17
C SER A 166 -13.51 -0.26 5.67
N THR A 167 -12.80 0.83 5.34
CA THR A 167 -13.40 2.12 4.96
C THR A 167 -13.29 2.40 3.46
N SER A 168 -14.23 3.17 2.92
CA SER A 168 -14.16 3.64 1.54
C SER A 168 -13.10 4.75 1.36
N PRO A 169 -12.36 4.80 0.23
CA PRO A 169 -12.41 3.90 -0.94
C PRO A 169 -11.50 2.66 -0.82
N PHE A 170 -10.85 2.45 0.33
CA PHE A 170 -9.83 1.41 0.51
C PHE A 170 -10.41 0.00 0.42
N LYS A 171 -11.61 -0.21 0.97
CA LYS A 171 -12.33 -1.48 0.89
C LYS A 171 -12.57 -1.89 -0.56
N GLU A 172 -13.11 -0.99 -1.37
CA GLU A 172 -13.46 -1.28 -2.76
C GLU A 172 -12.20 -1.56 -3.60
N ARG A 173 -11.10 -0.84 -3.33
CA ARG A 173 -9.81 -1.09 -3.97
C ARG A 173 -9.21 -2.43 -3.58
N LEU A 174 -9.33 -2.83 -2.30
CA LEU A 174 -8.89 -4.16 -1.85
C LEU A 174 -9.69 -5.26 -2.53
N GLU A 175 -11.02 -5.15 -2.57
CA GLU A 175 -11.89 -6.14 -3.20
C GLU A 175 -11.64 -6.24 -4.71
N GLN A 176 -11.40 -5.12 -5.39
CA GLN A 176 -11.02 -5.15 -6.80
C GLN A 176 -9.64 -5.80 -7.00
N ALA A 177 -8.67 -5.53 -6.12
CA ALA A 177 -7.37 -6.18 -6.19
C ALA A 177 -7.47 -7.71 -5.98
N ARG A 178 -8.36 -8.18 -5.08
CA ARG A 178 -8.64 -9.61 -4.90
C ARG A 178 -9.15 -10.25 -6.19
N ARG A 179 -10.12 -9.61 -6.87
CA ARG A 179 -10.65 -10.08 -8.16
C ARG A 179 -9.56 -10.18 -9.22
N ASN A 180 -8.79 -9.10 -9.39
CA ASN A 180 -7.78 -9.00 -10.44
C ASN A 180 -6.54 -9.89 -10.20
N ILE A 181 -6.29 -10.28 -8.95
CA ILE A 181 -5.31 -11.29 -8.60
C ILE A 181 -5.85 -12.68 -8.91
N GLY A 182 -7.11 -12.96 -8.54
CA GLY A 182 -7.77 -14.23 -8.85
C GLY A 182 -7.65 -14.59 -10.34
N GLU A 183 -7.95 -13.64 -11.23
CA GLU A 183 -7.86 -13.84 -12.69
C GLU A 183 -6.48 -14.32 -13.14
N LYS A 184 -5.39 -13.75 -12.63
CA LYS A 184 -4.02 -14.12 -13.07
C LYS A 184 -3.44 -15.34 -12.36
N TYR A 185 -3.68 -15.49 -11.05
CA TYR A 185 -3.16 -16.63 -10.29
C TYR A 185 -3.93 -17.93 -10.58
N LEU A 186 -5.19 -17.85 -11.06
CA LEU A 186 -5.92 -18.99 -11.63
C LEU A 186 -5.46 -19.31 -13.06
N GLU A 187 -5.26 -18.31 -13.94
CA GLU A 187 -4.77 -18.55 -15.30
C GLU A 187 -3.37 -19.19 -15.36
N GLU A 188 -2.47 -18.82 -14.45
CA GLU A 188 -1.15 -19.47 -14.32
C GLU A 188 -1.26 -20.92 -13.82
N ALA A 189 -2.26 -21.24 -12.98
CA ALA A 189 -2.54 -22.61 -12.53
C ALA A 189 -3.11 -23.48 -13.66
N THR A 190 -4.04 -22.95 -14.47
CA THR A 190 -4.65 -23.72 -15.58
C THR A 190 -3.67 -23.99 -16.74
N ARG A 191 -2.69 -23.10 -16.97
CA ARG A 191 -1.62 -23.35 -17.96
C ARG A 191 -0.57 -24.37 -17.51
N ALA A 192 -0.40 -24.57 -16.21
CA ALA A 192 0.55 -25.56 -15.68
C ALA A 192 0.05 -27.01 -15.81
N ASP A 193 -1.26 -27.22 -16.03
CA ASP A 193 -1.91 -28.53 -16.18
C ASP A 193 -2.10 -28.96 -17.65
N THR A 194 -1.57 -28.21 -18.63
CA THR A 194 -1.57 -28.62 -20.04
C THR A 194 -0.19 -29.20 -20.40
N PRO A 195 -0.05 -30.52 -20.58
CA PRO A 195 1.19 -31.09 -21.10
C PRO A 195 1.42 -30.60 -22.54
N GLN A 196 2.62 -30.11 -22.83
CA GLN A 196 3.13 -30.05 -24.21
C GLN A 196 3.55 -31.45 -24.67
#